data_AF-A0A2M7GCD6-F1
#
_entry.id   AF-A0A2M7GCD6-F1
#
_cell.length_a   1.000
_cell.length_b   1.000
_cell.length_c   1.000
_cell.angle_alpha   90.00
_cell.angle_beta   90.00
_cell.angle_gamma   90.00
#
_symmetry.space_group_name_H-M   'P 1'
#
loop_
_entity.id
_entity.type
_entity.pdbx_description
1 polymer ?
#
loop_
_entity_poly.entity_id
_entity_poly.type
_entity_poly.pdbx_seq_one_letter_code
_entity_poly.pdbx_strand_id
1 'polypeptide(L)' 'MEAIGRTLMIGGIVLFLVGGGIYLSAKFGLPLRRLPGDIRIEGENFRFYFPLTSGILVSLILTLILNIVARLWKK' A
#
# COMPACT_ATOMS: atom_id res chain seq x y z
N MET A 1 11.48 -28.42 -2.08
CA MET A 1 10.40 -27.96 -1.18
C MET A 1 10.60 -26.52 -0.72
N GLU A 2 11.80 -26.13 -0.29
CA GLU A 2 12.10 -24.76 0.18
C GLU A 2 11.87 -23.66 -0.87
N ALA A 3 12.29 -23.88 -2.12
CA ALA A 3 12.05 -22.93 -3.22
C ALA A 3 10.55 -22.70 -3.48
N ILE A 4 9.75 -23.77 -3.45
CA ILE A 4 8.29 -23.71 -3.65
C ILE A 4 7.63 -22.90 -2.52
N GLY A 5 8.02 -23.14 -1.27
CA GLY A 5 7.53 -22.37 -0.12
C GLY A 5 7.87 -20.88 -0.20
N ARG A 6 9.07 -20.53 -0.67
CA ARG A 6 9.49 -19.14 -0.89
C ARG A 6 8.66 -18.45 -1.97
N THR A 7 8.40 -19.13 -3.08
CA THR A 7 7.58 -18.60 -4.18
C THR A 7 6.13 -18.38 -3.74
N LEU A 8 5.56 -19.30 -2.96
CA LEU A 8 4.22 -19.17 -2.36
C LEU A 8 4.14 -17.98 -1.39
N MET A 9 5.14 -17.77 -0.55
CA MET A 9 5.20 -16.60 0.34
C MET A 9 5.24 -15.28 -0.43
N ILE A 10 6.09 -15.18 -1.46
CA ILE A 10 6.19 -13.98 -2.29
C ILE A 10 4.88 -13.73 -3.05
N GLY A 11 4.30 -14.77 -3.64
CA GLY A 11 3.01 -14.69 -4.34
C GLY A 11 1.88 -14.22 -3.41
N GLY A 12 1.83 -14.73 -2.17
CA GLY A 12 0.85 -14.30 -1.17
C GLY A 12 0.99 -12.84 -0.76
N ILE A 13 2.22 -12.34 -0.61
CA ILE A 13 2.47 -10.91 -0.35
C ILE A 13 1.98 -10.07 -1.52
N VAL A 14 2.33 -10.43 -2.75
CA VAL A 14 1.89 -9.70 -3.95
C VAL A 14 0.35 -9.67 -4.05
N LEU A 15 -0.31 -10.82 -3.85
CA LEU A 15 -1.76 -10.92 -3.84
C LEU A 15 -2.40 -10.07 -2.74
N PHE A 16 -1.82 -10.05 -1.54
CA PHE A 16 -2.31 -9.24 -0.43
C PHE A 16 -2.18 -7.74 -0.72
N LEU A 17 -1.10 -7.32 -1.38
CA LEU A 17 -0.89 -5.92 -1.76
C LEU A 17 -1.84 -5.48 -2.87
N VAL A 18 -2.00 -6.31 -3.91
CA VAL A 18 -2.91 -6.02 -5.03
C VAL A 18 -4.36 -6.04 -4.54
N GLY A 19 -4.76 -7.09 -3.81
CA GLY A 19 -6.09 -7.23 -3.23
C GLY A 19 -6.39 -6.14 -2.21
N GLY A 20 -5.42 -5.79 -1.36
CA GLY A 20 -5.52 -4.67 -0.41
C GLY A 20 -5.67 -3.33 -1.11
N GLY A 21 -4.90 -3.07 -2.17
CA GLY A 21 -5.01 -1.87 -2.99
C GLY A 21 -6.37 -1.74 -3.68
N ILE A 22 -6.87 -2.83 -4.27
CA ILE A 22 -8.20 -2.87 -4.90
C ILE A 22 -9.30 -2.74 -3.86
N TYR A 23 -9.19 -3.41 -2.71
CA TYR A 23 -10.17 -3.33 -1.62
C TYR A 23 -10.21 -1.93 -1.01
N LEU A 24 -9.07 -1.28 -0.78
CA LEU A 24 -9.03 0.12 -0.37
C LEU A 24 -9.64 0.99 -1.47
N SER A 25 -9.25 0.83 -2.73
CA SER A 25 -9.79 1.62 -3.84
C SER A 25 -11.31 1.49 -4.00
N ALA A 26 -11.86 0.28 -3.78
CA ALA A 26 -13.28 -0.02 -3.86
C ALA A 26 -14.05 0.44 -2.60
N LYS A 27 -13.51 0.18 -1.40
CA LYS A 27 -14.12 0.57 -0.12
C LYS A 27 -14.11 2.08 0.08
N PHE A 28 -13.07 2.76 -0.40
CA PHE A 28 -12.99 4.21 -0.36
C PHE A 28 -13.81 4.88 -1.46
N GLY A 29 -14.40 4.11 -2.39
CA GLY A 29 -15.34 4.58 -3.39
C GLY A 29 -14.76 5.73 -4.22
N LEU A 30 -14.40 5.47 -5.47
CA LEU A 30 -14.27 6.56 -6.41
C LEU A 30 -15.66 7.21 -6.57
N PRO A 31 -15.89 8.34 -5.88
CA PRO A 31 -15.85 9.61 -6.57
C PRO A 31 -14.73 10.46 -5.97
N LEU A 32 -13.48 10.21 -6.38
CA LEU A 32 -12.37 11.16 -6.37
C LEU A 32 -12.23 12.17 -5.18
N ARG A 33 -12.73 11.95 -3.95
CA ARG A 33 -12.84 13.10 -3.02
C ARG A 33 -12.88 12.87 -1.50
N ARG A 34 -13.03 11.66 -0.94
CA ARG A 34 -13.05 11.51 0.54
C ARG A 34 -12.50 10.16 1.04
N LEU A 35 -11.18 10.01 1.11
CA LEU A 35 -10.57 9.07 2.05
C LEU A 35 -10.50 9.75 3.43
N PRO A 36 -11.19 9.26 4.48
CA PRO A 36 -10.95 9.74 5.85
C PRO A 36 -9.49 9.46 6.23
N GLY A 37 -8.67 10.52 6.24
CA GLY A 37 -7.23 10.48 6.49
C GLY A 37 -6.38 11.21 5.42
N ASP A 38 -6.86 11.30 4.18
CA ASP A 38 -6.22 12.13 3.16
C ASP A 38 -6.75 13.57 3.29
N ILE A 39 -5.87 14.51 3.67
CA ILE A 39 -6.23 15.92 3.85
C ILE A 39 -6.41 16.52 2.45
N ARG A 40 -7.66 16.77 2.08
CA ARG A 40 -8.03 17.41 0.83
C ARG A 40 -8.65 18.77 1.13
N ILE A 41 -7.92 19.83 0.87
CA ILE A 41 -8.39 21.22 1.03
C ILE A 41 -8.72 21.73 -0.37
N GLU A 42 -9.99 21.99 -0.62
CA GLU A 42 -10.46 22.52 -1.90
C GLU A 42 -11.11 23.88 -1.67
N GLY A 43 -10.46 24.93 -2.16
CA GLY A 43 -11.01 26.28 -2.29
C GLY A 43 -11.38 26.60 -3.74
N GLU A 44 -12.02 27.74 -3.98
CA GLU A 44 -12.55 28.13 -5.30
C GLU A 44 -11.50 28.16 -6.43
N ASN A 45 -10.21 28.40 -6.11
CA ASN A 45 -9.09 28.40 -7.07
C ASN A 45 -7.91 27.47 -6.69
N PHE A 46 -8.00 26.71 -5.58
CA PHE A 46 -6.87 25.90 -5.11
C PHE A 46 -7.31 24.52 -4.62
N ARG A 47 -6.58 23.48 -5.03
CA ARG A 47 -6.79 22.09 -4.61
C ARG A 47 -5.50 21.56 -4.01
N PHE A 48 -5.49 21.32 -2.71
CA PHE A 48 -4.38 20.69 -1.99
C PHE A 48 -4.78 19.26 -1.62
N TYR A 49 -3.99 18.28 -2.05
CA TYR A 49 -4.20 16.87 -1.73
C TYR A 49 -2.98 16.33 -1.00
N PHE A 50 -3.19 15.91 0.25
CA PHE A 50 -2.14 15.36 1.10
C PHE A 50 -2.50 13.94 1.53
N PRO A 51 -1.96 12.92 0.83
CA PRO A 51 -2.37 11.54 1.01
C PRO A 51 -1.61 10.87 2.18
N LEU A 52 -1.90 11.30 3.42
CA LEU A 52 -1.24 10.83 4.63
C LEU A 52 -1.37 9.33 4.84
N THR A 53 -2.61 8.82 4.74
CA THR A 53 -2.89 7.42 5.01
C THR A 53 -2.25 6.54 3.95
N SER A 54 -2.36 6.93 2.68
CA SER A 54 -1.74 6.21 1.57
C SER A 54 -0.20 6.23 1.66
N GLY A 55 0.39 7.37 1.99
CA GLY A 55 1.84 7.50 2.14
C GLY A 55 2.41 6.64 3.28
N ILE A 56 1.73 6.62 4.44
CA ILE A 56 2.12 5.77 5.58
C ILE A 56 1.98 4.29 5.21
N LEU A 57 0.88 3.91 4.56
CA LEU A 57 0.63 2.51 4.18
C LEU A 57 1.70 2.00 3.20
N VAL A 58 2.00 2.79 2.16
CA VAL A 58 3.04 2.48 1.18
C VAL A 58 4.41 2.38 1.85
N SER A 59 4.75 3.33 2.74
CA SER A 59 6.02 3.32 3.49
C SER A 59 6.14 2.07 4.37
N LEU A 60 5.08 1.69 5.07
CA LEU A 60 5.08 0.52 5.95
C LEU A 60 5.26 -0.78 5.16
N ILE A 61 4.54 -0.92 4.04
CA ILE A 61 4.67 -2.05 3.10
C ILE A 61 6.09 -2.13 2.56
N LEU A 62 6.63 -1.02 2.05
CA LEU A 62 7.95 -0.98 1.46
C LEU A 62 9.03 -1.31 2.49
N THR A 63 8.88 -0.82 3.72
CA THR A 63 9.76 -1.14 4.85
C THR A 63 9.71 -2.63 5.18
N LEU A 64 8.53 -3.24 5.25
CA LEU A 64 8.37 -4.67 5.49
C LEU A 64 9.03 -5.52 4.40
N ILE A 65 8.81 -5.19 3.13
CA ILE A 65 9.42 -5.88 1.99
C ILE A 65 10.94 -5.75 2.03
N LEU A 66 11.46 -4.52 2.14
CA LEU A 66 12.91 -4.27 2.17
C LEU A 66 13.56 -4.96 3.37
N ASN A 67 12.90 -4.97 4.53
CA ASN A 67 13.42 -5.66 5.71
C ASN A 67 13.49 -7.17 5.47
N ILE A 68 12.42 -7.79 4.95
CA ILE A 68 12.39 -9.22 4.64
C ILE A 68 13.46 -9.58 3.58
N VAL A 69 13.58 -8.80 2.51
CA VAL A 69 14.60 -9.00 1.47
C VAL A 69 16.01 -8.85 2.05
N ALA A 70 16.26 -7.79 2.82
CA ALA A 70 17.57 -7.58 3.46
C ALA A 70 17.92 -8.71 4.44
N ARG A 71 16.95 -9.22 5.20
CA ARG A 71 17.15 -10.32 6.14
C ARG A 71 17.41 -11.65 5.42
N LEU A 72 16.77 -11.86 4.27
CA LEU A 72 16.99 -13.03 3.41
C LEU A 72 18.31 -12.96 2.64
N TRP A 73 18.88 -11.77 2.42
CA TRP A 73 20.17 -11.59 1.75
C TRP A 73 21.35 -11.71 2.71
N LYS A 74 21.14 -11.48 4.01
CA LYS A 74 22.15 -11.62 5.06
C LYS A 74 22.34 -13.05 5.56
N LYS A 75 21.55 -14.01 5.07
CA LYS A 75 21.62 -15.43 5.39
C LYS A 75 22.12 -16.18 4.16
#